data_AF-A0A3D3GAE7-F1
#
_entry.id   AF-A0A3D3GAE7-F1
#
_cell.length_a   1.000
_cell.length_b   1.000
_cell.length_c   1.000
_cell.angle_alpha   90.00
_cell.angle_beta   90.00
_cell.angle_gamma   90.00
#
_symmetry.space_group_name_H-M   'P 1'
#
loop_
_entity.id
_entity.type
_entity.pdbx_description
1 polymer ?
#
loop_
_entity_poly.entity_id
_entity_poly.type
_entity_poly.pdbx_seq_one_letter_code
_entity_poly.pdbx_strand_id
1 'polypeptide(L)'
;MMTTEERLRFIVTKVEQSPLPDPEKLKLYTAMREGIKACVMPVLLKNMSKEQLDRLNTHLDEVTPEKFVELVTSALRTPDVYTDMDELLGQVLDSYEKTLQEYHIID
;
A
#
# COMPACT_ATOMS: atom_id res chain seq x y z
N MET A 1 17.40 -7.92 9.45
CA MET A 1 16.39 -6.87 9.23
C MET A 1 15.25 -7.54 8.49
N MET A 2 14.01 -7.38 8.95
CA MET A 2 12.86 -7.98 8.28
C MET A 2 12.58 -7.26 6.96
N THR A 3 12.28 -8.01 5.91
CA THR A 3 11.71 -7.50 4.65
C THR A 3 10.30 -6.92 4.89
N THR A 4 9.81 -6.08 3.98
CA THR A 4 8.46 -5.52 4.06
C THR A 4 7.38 -6.60 4.15
N GLU A 5 7.53 -7.72 3.43
CA GLU A 5 6.59 -8.84 3.53
C GLU A 5 6.62 -9.48 4.94
N GLU A 6 7.82 -9.74 5.47
CA GLU A 6 7.99 -10.31 6.81
C GLU A 6 7.43 -9.38 7.89
N ARG A 7 7.62 -8.06 7.76
CA ARG A 7 7.07 -7.05 8.66
C ARG A 7 5.55 -7.02 8.62
N LEU A 8 4.96 -7.01 7.42
CA LEU A 8 3.50 -7.05 7.27
C LEU A 8 2.92 -8.31 7.90
N ARG A 9 3.55 -9.47 7.65
CA ARG A 9 3.15 -10.75 8.25
C ARG A 9 3.26 -10.73 9.77
N PHE A 10 4.32 -10.13 10.30
CA PHE A 10 4.52 -9.94 11.74
C PHE A 10 3.39 -9.09 12.34
N ILE A 11 3.11 -7.92 11.75
CA ILE A 11 2.04 -7.01 12.18
C ILE A 11 0.69 -7.73 12.19
N VAL A 12 0.32 -8.40 11.09
CA VAL A 12 -0.94 -9.15 11.00
C VAL A 12 -1.02 -10.21 12.09
N THR A 13 0.05 -10.99 12.28
CA THR A 13 0.12 -12.03 13.32
C THR A 13 -0.09 -11.44 14.72
N LYS A 14 0.51 -10.28 15.01
CA LYS A 14 0.39 -9.61 16.30
C LYS A 14 -1.01 -9.05 16.55
N VAL A 15 -1.65 -8.47 15.54
CA VAL A 15 -3.05 -8.03 15.65
C VAL A 15 -3.97 -9.22 15.88
N GLU A 16 -3.78 -10.34 15.18
CA GLU A 16 -4.60 -11.55 15.36
C GLU A 16 -4.47 -12.13 16.78
N GLN A 17 -3.25 -12.17 17.31
CA GLN A 17 -2.94 -12.67 18.66
C GLN A 17 -3.31 -11.67 19.78
N SER A 18 -3.63 -10.43 19.44
CA SER A 18 -3.97 -9.41 20.43
C SER A 18 -5.32 -9.70 21.12
N PRO A 19 -5.50 -9.23 22.36
CA PRO A 19 -6.78 -9.34 23.09
C PRO A 19 -7.83 -8.35 22.58
N LEU A 20 -7.58 -7.62 21.49
CA LEU A 20 -8.53 -6.68 20.91
C LEU A 20 -9.81 -7.41 20.47
N PRO A 21 -11.00 -6.80 20.68
CA PRO A 21 -12.23 -7.30 20.08
C PRO A 21 -12.19 -7.26 18.55
N ASP A 22 -12.91 -8.17 17.90
CA ASP A 22 -12.98 -8.26 16.42
C ASP A 22 -13.33 -6.93 15.72
N PRO A 23 -14.26 -6.09 16.24
CA PRO A 23 -14.53 -4.78 15.63
C PRO A 23 -13.32 -3.84 15.63
N GLU A 24 -12.46 -3.89 16.64
CA GLU A 24 -11.25 -3.08 16.72
C GLU A 24 -10.15 -3.63 15.81
N LYS A 25 -10.02 -4.96 15.71
CA LYS A 25 -9.14 -5.60 14.71
C LYS A 25 -9.54 -5.21 13.29
N LEU A 26 -10.84 -5.21 12.98
CA LEU A 26 -11.36 -4.80 11.68
C LEU A 26 -11.03 -3.34 11.34
N LYS A 27 -11.10 -2.43 12.33
CA LYS A 27 -10.67 -1.03 12.14
C LYS A 27 -9.18 -0.94 11.80
N LEU A 28 -8.33 -1.69 12.52
CA LEU A 28 -6.90 -1.76 12.22
C LEU A 28 -6.63 -2.30 10.80
N TYR A 29 -7.29 -3.39 10.39
CA TYR A 29 -7.14 -3.92 9.03
C TYR A 29 -7.65 -2.96 7.96
N THR A 30 -8.73 -2.23 8.24
CA THR A 30 -9.24 -1.20 7.33
C THR A 30 -8.22 -0.06 7.19
N ALA A 31 -7.66 0.43 8.29
CA ALA A 31 -6.63 1.46 8.28
C ALA A 31 -5.37 0.98 7.53
N MET A 32 -4.92 -0.25 7.79
CA MET A 32 -3.82 -0.90 7.06
C MET A 32 -4.06 -0.94 5.55
N ARG A 33 -5.24 -1.40 5.13
CA ARG A 33 -5.62 -1.46 3.72
C ARG A 33 -5.58 -0.09 3.06
N GLU A 34 -6.14 0.93 3.71
CA GLU A 34 -6.17 2.28 3.14
C GLU A 34 -4.78 2.93 3.10
N GLY A 35 -3.93 2.71 4.11
CA GLY A 35 -2.54 3.18 4.09
C GLY A 35 -1.72 2.54 2.97
N ILE A 36 -1.83 1.22 2.78
CA ILE A 36 -1.17 0.51 1.68
C ILE A 36 -1.63 1.06 0.31
N LYS A 37 -2.94 1.25 0.11
CA LYS A 37 -3.47 1.85 -1.13
C LYS A 37 -2.92 3.25 -1.36
N ALA A 38 -2.83 4.06 -0.30
CA ALA A 38 -2.30 5.41 -0.36
C ALA A 38 -0.81 5.45 -0.70
N CYS A 39 -0.03 4.40 -0.41
CA CYS A 39 1.37 4.27 -0.86
C CYS A 39 1.49 3.85 -2.32
N VAL A 40 0.65 2.93 -2.78
CA VAL A 40 0.76 2.35 -4.12
C VAL A 40 0.48 3.39 -5.21
N MET A 41 -0.57 4.20 -5.04
CA MET A 41 -0.97 5.13 -6.10
C MET A 41 0.05 6.22 -6.44
N PRO A 42 0.66 6.93 -5.47
CA PRO A 42 1.71 7.91 -5.78
C PRO A 42 2.88 7.32 -6.55
N VAL A 43 3.32 6.10 -6.23
CA VAL A 43 4.43 5.45 -6.94
C VAL A 43 4.04 5.10 -8.38
N LEU A 44 2.84 4.55 -8.56
CA LEU A 44 2.31 4.26 -9.88
C LEU A 44 2.22 5.54 -10.73
N LEU A 45 1.68 6.63 -10.18
CA LEU A 45 1.55 7.91 -10.88
C LEU A 45 2.90 8.56 -11.20
N LYS A 46 3.88 8.49 -10.29
CA LYS A 46 5.25 8.99 -10.51
C LYS A 46 5.93 8.30 -11.71
N ASN A 47 5.61 7.04 -11.94
CA ASN A 47 6.24 6.20 -12.96
C ASN A 47 5.42 6.06 -14.24
N MET A 48 4.26 6.70 -14.33
CA MET A 48 3.50 6.83 -15.57
C MET A 48 4.04 7.97 -16.44
N SER A 49 4.00 7.80 -17.75
CA SER A 49 4.36 8.89 -18.66
C SER A 49 3.31 10.00 -18.60
N LYS A 50 3.75 11.24 -18.85
CA LYS A 50 2.84 12.40 -18.92
C LYS A 50 1.70 12.18 -19.91
N GLU A 51 2.00 11.53 -21.02
CA GLU A 51 1.02 11.19 -22.07
C GLU A 51 -0.02 10.16 -21.61
N GLN A 52 0.37 9.21 -20.74
CA GLN A 52 -0.57 8.28 -20.10
C GLN A 52 -1.46 8.99 -19.08
N LEU A 53 -0.90 9.90 -18.28
CA LEU A 53 -1.65 10.71 -17.32
C LEU A 53 -2.63 11.67 -18.01
N ASP A 54 -2.21 12.31 -19.10
CA ASP A 54 -3.05 13.21 -19.88
C ASP A 54 -4.24 12.44 -20.47
N ARG A 55 -4.03 11.24 -21.01
CA ARG A 55 -5.13 10.37 -21.49
C ARG A 55 -6.15 10.04 -20.40
N LEU A 56 -5.71 9.78 -19.16
CA LEU A 56 -6.61 9.55 -18.03
C LEU A 56 -7.41 10.81 -17.65
N ASN A 57 -6.86 12.00 -17.88
CA ASN A 57 -7.49 13.27 -17.52
C ASN A 57 -8.45 13.82 -18.59
N THR A 58 -8.16 13.62 -19.88
CA THR A 58 -8.95 14.21 -20.97
C THR A 58 -9.87 13.25 -21.70
N HIS A 59 -9.65 11.93 -21.58
CA HIS A 59 -10.43 10.90 -22.31
C HIS A 59 -10.95 9.81 -21.36
N LEU A 60 -11.62 10.23 -20.27
CA LEU A 60 -12.20 9.33 -19.26
C LEU A 60 -13.17 8.30 -19.86
N ASP A 61 -13.87 8.67 -20.93
CA ASP A 61 -14.76 7.83 -21.73
C ASP A 61 -14.02 6.72 -22.49
N GLU A 62 -12.72 6.87 -22.72
CA GLU A 62 -11.87 5.86 -23.33
C GLU A 62 -11.18 4.95 -22.32
N VAL A 63 -11.29 5.22 -21.01
CA VAL A 63 -10.68 4.43 -19.94
C VAL A 63 -11.57 3.23 -19.61
N THR A 64 -11.30 2.10 -20.25
CA THR A 64 -11.91 0.81 -19.89
C THR A 64 -11.13 0.16 -18.74
N PRO A 65 -11.73 -0.80 -18.00
CA PRO A 65 -11.00 -1.58 -17.01
C PRO A 65 -9.73 -2.23 -17.56
N GLU A 66 -9.77 -2.73 -18.80
CA GLU A 66 -8.62 -3.37 -19.47
C GLU A 66 -7.49 -2.37 -19.71
N LYS A 67 -7.80 -1.19 -20.24
CA LYS A 67 -6.81 -0.12 -20.45
C LYS A 67 -6.23 0.38 -19.13
N PHE A 68 -7.03 0.45 -18.08
CA PHE A 68 -6.54 0.80 -16.75
C PHE A 68 -5.57 -0.26 -16.22
N VAL A 69 -5.88 -1.55 -16.38
CA VAL A 69 -4.98 -2.65 -16.03
C VAL A 69 -3.69 -2.59 -16.83
N GLU A 70 -3.74 -2.37 -18.15
CA GLU A 70 -2.54 -2.21 -18.97
C GLU A 70 -1.68 -1.04 -18.50
N LEU A 71 -2.30 0.08 -18.17
CA LEU A 71 -1.63 1.30 -17.73
C LEU A 71 -0.93 1.09 -16.37
N VAL A 72 -1.60 0.48 -15.40
CA VAL A 72 -0.98 0.09 -14.12
C VAL A 72 0.14 -0.93 -14.33
N THR A 73 -0.09 -1.96 -15.15
CA THR A 73 0.91 -3.00 -15.42
C THR A 73 2.14 -2.43 -16.13
N SER A 74 1.95 -1.42 -16.99
CA SER A 74 3.06 -0.75 -17.66
C SER A 74 3.94 0.05 -16.69
N ALA A 75 3.33 0.73 -15.71
CA ALA A 75 4.07 1.43 -14.66
C ALA A 75 4.89 0.43 -13.81
N LEU A 76 4.30 -0.72 -13.47
CA LEU A 76 4.95 -1.79 -12.70
C LEU A 76 6.13 -2.49 -13.44
N ARG A 77 6.37 -2.21 -14.73
CA ARG A 77 7.53 -2.77 -15.45
C ARG A 77 8.82 -1.98 -15.21
N THR A 78 8.72 -0.78 -14.64
CA THR A 78 9.89 0.02 -14.26
C THR A 78 10.52 -0.59 -13.01
N PRO A 79 11.79 -1.02 -13.02
CA PRO A 79 12.43 -1.67 -11.88
C PRO A 79 12.38 -0.85 -10.59
N ASP A 80 12.52 0.48 -10.72
CA ASP A 80 12.53 1.41 -9.59
C ASP A 80 11.18 1.52 -8.87
N VAL A 81 10.08 1.08 -9.51
CA VAL A 81 8.75 1.10 -8.88
C VAL A 81 8.68 0.19 -7.67
N TYR A 82 9.26 -1.00 -7.75
CA TYR A 82 9.24 -1.93 -6.60
C TYR A 82 10.08 -1.40 -5.44
N THR A 83 11.21 -0.73 -5.73
CA THR A 83 12.03 -0.08 -4.72
C THR A 83 11.30 1.09 -4.06
N ASP A 84 10.72 1.99 -4.86
CA ASP A 84 9.93 3.13 -4.37
C ASP A 84 8.71 2.65 -3.54
N MET A 85 8.05 1.57 -3.97
CA MET A 85 6.95 0.95 -3.23
C MET A 85 7.43 0.35 -1.91
N ASP A 86 8.57 -0.34 -1.89
CA ASP A 86 9.13 -0.95 -0.69
C ASP A 86 9.51 0.11 0.36
N GLU A 87 10.13 1.21 -0.06
CA GLU A 87 10.47 2.33 0.81
C GLU A 87 9.22 2.98 1.45
N LEU A 88 8.20 3.27 0.64
CA LEU A 88 6.96 3.89 1.13
C LEU A 88 6.12 2.95 1.98
N LEU A 89 6.08 1.66 1.62
CA LEU A 89 5.45 0.65 2.47
C LEU A 89 6.19 0.54 3.79
N GLY A 90 7.53 0.54 3.78
CA GLY A 90 8.35 0.54 4.98
C GLY A 90 7.99 1.67 5.95
N GLN A 91 7.83 2.90 5.46
CA GLN A 91 7.42 4.06 6.27
C GLN A 91 6.02 3.90 6.87
N VAL A 92 5.08 3.31 6.12
CA VAL A 92 3.73 3.05 6.63
C VAL A 92 3.75 1.93 7.68
N LEU A 93 4.54 0.87 7.47
CA LEU A 93 4.73 -0.17 8.46
C LEU A 93 5.39 0.36 9.74
N ASP A 94 6.35 1.29 9.65
CA ASP A 94 6.93 1.98 10.82
C ASP A 94 5.84 2.69 11.64
N SER A 95 4.91 3.37 10.94
CA SER A 95 3.78 4.02 11.60
C SER A 95 2.86 3.02 12.29
N TYR A 96 2.59 1.87 11.67
CA TYR A 96 1.75 0.84 12.30
C TYR A 96 2.44 0.18 13.50
N GLU A 97 3.73 -0.15 13.38
CA GLU A 97 4.50 -0.69 14.51
C GLU A 97 4.45 0.28 15.70
N LYS A 98 4.67 1.57 15.46
CA LYS A 98 4.53 2.60 16.51
C LYS A 98 3.14 2.61 17.13
N THR A 99 2.07 2.58 16.33
CA THR A 99 0.70 2.51 16.85
C THR A 99 0.47 1.24 17.67
N LEU A 100 0.97 0.08 17.23
CA LEU A 100 0.82 -1.17 17.96
C LEU A 100 1.61 -1.18 19.27
N GLN A 101 2.75 -0.49 19.34
CA GLN A 101 3.49 -0.25 20.58
C GLN A 101 2.68 0.62 21.55
N GLU A 102 2.02 1.68 21.06
CA GLU A 102 1.13 2.53 21.87
C GLU A 102 -0.06 1.74 22.45
N TYR A 103 -0.52 0.69 21.77
CA TYR A 103 -1.55 -0.24 22.26
C TYR A 103 -1.00 -1.43 23.08
N HIS A 104 0.30 -1.50 23.34
CA HIS A 104 0.97 -2.62 24.02
C HIS A 104 0.71 -3.99 23.36
N ILE A 105 0.56 -4.00 22.03
CA ILE A 105 0.35 -5.23 21.23
C ILE A 105 1.69 -5.83 20.81
N ILE A 106 2.69 -4.98 20.59
CA ILE A 106 4.07 -5.36 20.30
C ILE A 106 5.02 -4.56 21.21
N ASP A 107 6.22 -5.11 21.42
CA ASP A 107 7.27 -4.51 22.26
C ASP A 107 8.03 -3.38 21.54
#